data_AF-A0A536T8I8-F1
#
_entry.id   AF-A0A536T8I8-F1
#
_cell.length_a   1.000
_cell.length_b   1.000
_cell.length_c   1.000
_cell.angle_alpha   90.00
_cell.angle_beta   90.00
_cell.angle_gamma   90.00
#
_symmetry.space_group_name_H-M   'P 1'
#
loop_
_entity.id
_entity.type
_entity.pdbx_description
1 polymer ?
#
loop_
_entity_poly.entity_id
_entity_poly.type
_entity_poly.pdbx_seq_one_letter_code
_entity_poly.pdbx_strand_id
1 'polypeptide(L)'
;LPVLAMEHQYLVTGDMPEVVASPKEMLHAIDFEGEIYMRQEGRGMLIGTYEKAGVPWSERQTPWNFSHELLPPDLERIADSLEVGFRHFPALERAGIKRVVNGPFTFAPDGNPVVGPIRGLSNYWVACGVMAGFS
;
A
#
# COMPACT_ATOMS: atom_id res chain seq x y z
N LEU A 1 -15.11 -9.25 14.53
CA LEU A 1 -13.66 -9.58 14.52
C LEU A 1 -12.90 -8.29 14.83
N PRO A 2 -11.74 -8.34 15.50
CA PRO A 2 -10.90 -7.17 15.70
C PRO A 2 -10.15 -6.87 14.40
N VAL A 3 -10.85 -6.35 13.39
CA VAL A 3 -10.27 -5.96 12.11
C VAL A 3 -10.76 -4.57 11.74
N LEU A 4 -9.88 -3.76 11.18
CA LEU A 4 -10.18 -2.41 10.74
C LEU A 4 -9.55 -2.17 9.37
N ALA A 5 -10.32 -1.57 8.47
CA ALA A 5 -9.80 -1.11 7.20
C ALA A 5 -9.08 0.23 7.40
N MET A 6 -7.89 0.36 6.82
CA MET A 6 -7.08 1.56 6.84
C MET A 6 -6.84 2.00 5.40
N GLU A 7 -6.74 3.30 5.18
CA GLU A 7 -6.26 3.86 3.90
C GLU A 7 -4.80 3.48 3.66
N HIS A 8 -4.46 3.20 2.41
CA HIS A 8 -3.09 2.90 1.97
C HIS A 8 -2.82 3.50 0.61
N GLN A 9 -1.67 4.15 0.48
CA GLN A 9 -1.32 4.88 -0.72
C GLN A 9 -0.06 4.35 -1.39
N TYR A 10 -0.13 4.23 -2.72
CA TYR A 10 1.06 4.10 -3.55
C TYR A 10 0.97 4.94 -4.81
N LEU A 11 2.13 5.31 -5.32
CA LEU A 11 2.33 6.08 -6.53
C LEU A 11 2.85 5.16 -7.63
N VAL A 12 2.45 5.45 -8.86
CA VAL A 12 3.07 4.92 -10.07
C VAL A 12 3.72 6.09 -10.80
N THR A 13 5.00 5.96 -11.12
CA THR A 13 5.76 7.01 -11.81
C THR A 13 5.50 7.00 -13.32
N GLY A 14 5.96 8.05 -14.00
CA GLY A 14 6.12 8.04 -15.45
C GLY A 14 7.23 7.09 -15.92
N ASP A 15 7.50 7.10 -17.22
CA ASP A 15 8.64 6.37 -17.78
C ASP A 15 9.96 6.89 -17.19
N MET A 16 10.79 5.96 -16.71
CA MET A 16 12.10 6.29 -16.13
C MET A 16 13.21 5.83 -17.07
N PRO A 17 14.13 6.72 -17.51
CA PRO A 17 15.24 6.36 -18.37
C PRO A 17 16.08 5.20 -17.82
N GLU A 18 16.30 5.19 -16.51
CA GLU A 18 17.06 4.16 -15.80
C GLU A 18 16.37 2.78 -15.89
N VAL A 19 15.03 2.74 -15.80
CA VAL A 19 14.23 1.52 -15.93
C VAL A 19 14.20 1.05 -17.38
N VAL A 20 13.97 1.97 -18.32
CA VAL A 20 13.89 1.67 -19.77
C VAL A 20 15.22 1.15 -20.32
N ALA A 21 16.35 1.71 -19.86
CA ALA A 21 17.67 1.29 -20.30
C ALA A 21 18.13 -0.05 -19.68
N SER A 22 17.46 -0.51 -18.62
CA SER A 22 17.86 -1.75 -17.95
C SER A 22 17.55 -2.98 -18.80
N PRO A 23 18.50 -3.91 -18.97
CA PRO A 23 18.26 -5.17 -19.68
C PRO A 23 17.46 -6.19 -18.84
N LYS A 24 17.18 -5.88 -17.57
CA LYS A 24 16.46 -6.74 -16.61
C LYS A 24 15.46 -5.92 -15.81
N GLU A 25 14.46 -6.60 -15.27
CA GLU A 25 13.49 -6.00 -14.35
C GLU A 25 14.20 -5.46 -13.09
N MET A 26 13.79 -4.28 -12.63
CA MET A 26 14.23 -3.72 -11.36
C MET A 26 13.77 -4.61 -10.22
N LEU A 27 14.68 -4.89 -9.30
CA LEU A 27 14.36 -5.67 -8.12
C LEU A 27 13.36 -4.93 -7.24
N HIS A 28 12.46 -5.69 -6.62
CA HIS A 28 11.68 -5.19 -5.50
C HIS A 28 12.65 -4.79 -4.38
N ALA A 29 12.49 -3.57 -3.87
CA ALA A 29 13.25 -3.06 -2.74
C ALA A 29 12.30 -2.59 -1.63
N ILE A 30 12.75 -2.78 -0.40
CA ILE A 30 12.13 -2.25 0.81
C ILE A 30 13.16 -1.36 1.49
N ASP A 31 12.78 -0.12 1.75
CA ASP A 31 13.54 0.84 2.54
C ASP A 31 12.90 0.92 3.93
N PHE A 32 13.57 0.28 4.90
CA PHE A 32 13.10 0.24 6.27
C PHE A 32 13.21 1.58 7.00
N GLU A 33 14.12 2.47 6.58
CA GLU A 33 14.27 3.78 7.22
C GLU A 33 13.16 4.73 6.77
N GLY A 34 12.81 4.70 5.48
CA GLY A 34 11.69 5.48 4.94
C GLY A 34 10.30 4.86 5.15
N GLU A 35 10.24 3.60 5.59
CA GLU A 35 9.01 2.79 5.61
C GLU A 35 8.36 2.68 4.20
N ILE A 36 9.20 2.44 3.18
CA ILE A 36 8.82 2.47 1.75
C ILE A 36 9.05 1.10 1.11
N TYR A 37 8.18 0.72 0.19
CA TYR A 37 8.42 -0.39 -0.74
C TYR A 37 8.34 0.11 -2.19
N MET A 38 9.11 -0.50 -3.08
CA MET A 38 9.13 -0.14 -4.49
C MET A 38 9.41 -1.30 -5.42
N ARG A 39 8.74 -1.32 -6.56
CA ARG A 39 8.94 -2.35 -7.59
C ARG A 39 8.79 -1.73 -8.98
N GLN A 40 9.27 -2.41 -10.01
CA GLN A 40 9.00 -1.99 -11.37
C GLN A 40 7.51 -2.04 -11.67
N GLU A 41 7.02 -1.03 -12.40
CA GLU A 41 5.67 -0.98 -12.95
C GLU A 41 5.77 -0.52 -14.41
N GLY A 42 5.77 -1.49 -15.34
CA GLY A 42 5.98 -1.23 -16.76
C GLY A 42 7.36 -0.61 -17.03
N ARG A 43 7.38 0.63 -17.51
CA ARG A 43 8.59 1.41 -17.85
C ARG A 43 9.00 2.41 -16.76
N GLY A 44 8.30 2.39 -15.63
CA GLY A 44 8.58 3.20 -14.45
C GLY A 44 8.62 2.35 -13.19
N MET A 45 8.33 2.97 -12.05
CA MET A 45 8.34 2.36 -10.73
C MET A 45 7.02 2.61 -10.01
N LEU A 46 6.66 1.67 -9.13
CA LEU A 46 5.66 1.87 -8.08
C LEU A 46 6.39 2.15 -6.77
N ILE A 47 5.87 3.10 -5.99
CA ILE A 47 6.39 3.45 -4.66
C ILE A 47 5.20 3.52 -3.69
N GLY A 48 5.21 2.74 -2.62
CA GLY A 48 4.21 2.85 -1.56
C GLY A 48 4.86 3.12 -0.22
N THR A 49 4.15 3.85 0.64
CA THR A 49 4.63 4.27 1.97
C THR A 49 3.79 3.59 3.05
N TYR A 50 4.39 3.30 4.20
CA TYR A 50 3.68 3.01 5.43
C TYR A 50 3.85 4.19 6.38
N GLU A 51 3.07 5.25 6.17
CA GLU A 51 3.15 6.48 6.95
C GLU A 51 2.61 6.31 8.37
N LYS A 52 3.17 7.09 9.31
CA LYS A 52 2.67 7.15 10.70
C LYS A 52 1.33 7.86 10.83
N ALA A 53 0.99 8.73 9.87
CA ALA A 53 -0.28 9.44 9.79
C ALA A 53 -1.38 8.55 9.16
N GLY A 54 -1.59 7.35 9.72
CA GLY A 54 -2.57 6.39 9.21
C GLY A 54 -4.00 6.85 9.43
N VAL A 55 -4.88 6.57 8.46
CA VAL A 55 -6.29 6.98 8.49
C VAL A 55 -7.21 5.75 8.45
N PRO A 56 -8.02 5.51 9.50
CA PRO A 56 -9.06 4.50 9.46
C PRO A 56 -10.08 4.81 8.38
N TRP A 57 -10.44 3.80 7.59
CA TRP A 57 -11.53 3.91 6.63
C TRP A 57 -12.73 3.12 7.13
N SER A 58 -13.90 3.77 7.13
CA SER A 58 -15.18 3.08 7.33
C SER A 58 -15.23 2.26 8.64
N GLU A 59 -14.90 2.89 9.77
CA GLU A 59 -14.72 2.23 11.09
C GLU A 59 -15.91 1.40 11.59
N ARG A 60 -17.12 1.66 11.07
CA ARG A 60 -18.36 1.01 11.52
C ARG A 60 -19.02 0.17 10.44
N GLN A 61 -19.16 0.70 9.23
CA GLN A 61 -19.89 0.04 8.16
C GLN A 61 -19.38 0.45 6.80
N THR A 62 -18.91 -0.54 6.04
CA THR A 62 -18.54 -0.37 4.63
C THR A 62 -19.79 -0.20 3.76
N PRO A 63 -19.84 0.81 2.87
CA PRO A 63 -20.92 0.95 1.91
C PRO A 63 -21.05 -0.29 1.01
N TRP A 64 -22.27 -0.80 0.85
CA TRP A 64 -22.54 -2.01 0.06
C TRP A 64 -22.22 -1.88 -1.42
N ASN A 65 -22.16 -0.67 -1.94
CA ASN A 65 -21.82 -0.37 -3.32
C ASN A 65 -20.31 -0.21 -3.57
N PHE A 66 -19.49 -0.20 -2.50
CA PHE A 66 -18.04 -0.08 -2.64
C PHE A 66 -17.44 -1.42 -3.07
N SER A 67 -16.96 -1.51 -4.31
CA SER A 67 -16.43 -2.76 -4.89
C SER A 67 -15.20 -2.57 -5.78
N HIS A 68 -15.24 -1.60 -6.70
CA HIS A 68 -14.17 -1.31 -7.67
C HIS A 68 -13.70 0.15 -7.60
N GLU A 69 -14.04 0.83 -6.51
CA GLU A 69 -13.72 2.23 -6.27
C GLU A 69 -12.39 2.35 -5.52
N LEU A 70 -11.71 3.47 -5.73
CA LEU A 70 -10.57 3.89 -4.92
C LEU A 70 -10.98 5.10 -4.08
N LEU A 71 -10.26 5.33 -2.99
CA LEU A 71 -10.43 6.50 -2.16
C LEU A 71 -9.76 7.71 -2.84
N PRO A 72 -10.19 8.93 -2.52
CA PRO A 72 -9.49 10.13 -2.96
C PRO A 72 -8.02 10.08 -2.50
N PRO A 73 -7.06 10.44 -3.35
CA PRO A 73 -5.66 10.51 -2.95
C PRO A 73 -5.42 11.67 -1.98
N ASP A 74 -4.49 11.47 -1.05
CA ASP A 74 -4.05 12.44 -0.04
C ASP A 74 -2.51 12.48 -0.01
N LEU A 75 -1.93 13.20 -0.98
CA LEU A 75 -0.47 13.26 -1.14
C LEU A 75 0.21 14.04 -0.01
N GLU A 76 -0.46 15.05 0.54
CA GLU A 76 0.08 15.86 1.64
C GLU A 76 0.36 14.98 2.86
N ARG A 77 -0.52 14.02 3.15
CA ARG A 77 -0.37 13.07 4.26
C ARG A 77 0.86 12.16 4.15
N ILE A 78 1.31 11.87 2.93
CA ILE A 78 2.47 11.00 2.67
C ILE A 78 3.69 11.77 2.17
N ALA A 79 3.63 13.11 2.10
CA ALA A 79 4.69 13.93 1.53
C ALA A 79 6.02 13.72 2.25
N ASP A 80 6.04 13.77 3.59
CA ASP A 80 7.25 13.56 4.40
C ASP A 80 7.90 12.18 4.13
N SER A 81 7.09 11.13 4.02
CA SER A 81 7.57 9.78 3.68
C SER A 81 8.15 9.74 2.26
N LEU A 82 7.49 10.38 1.30
CA LEU A 82 7.98 10.47 -0.08
C LEU A 82 9.30 11.25 -0.18
N GLU A 83 9.47 12.33 0.59
CA GLU A 83 10.71 13.11 0.63
C GLU A 83 11.91 12.26 1.07
N VAL A 84 11.72 11.37 2.05
CA VAL A 84 12.75 10.40 2.45
C VAL A 84 13.06 9.46 1.29
N GLY A 85 12.03 8.90 0.65
CA GLY A 85 12.18 8.03 -0.51
C GLY A 85 12.91 8.68 -1.67
N PHE A 86 12.60 9.94 -1.99
CA PHE A 86 13.28 10.67 -3.06
C PHE A 86 14.73 10.98 -2.72
N ARG A 87 15.05 11.24 -1.46
CA ARG A 87 16.43 11.42 -1.00
C ARG A 87 17.26 10.14 -1.12
N HIS A 88 16.68 9.00 -0.78
CA HIS A 88 17.34 7.70 -0.87
C HIS A 88 17.43 7.19 -2.33
N PHE A 89 16.44 7.53 -3.15
CA PHE A 89 16.32 7.09 -4.54
C PHE A 89 16.05 8.29 -5.49
N PRO A 90 17.06 9.14 -5.78
CA PRO A 90 16.87 10.39 -6.52
C PRO A 90 16.33 10.26 -7.96
N ALA A 91 16.40 9.07 -8.55
CA ALA A 91 15.80 8.82 -9.86
C ALA A 91 14.26 8.92 -9.83
N LEU A 92 13.64 8.56 -8.70
CA LEU A 92 12.17 8.59 -8.52
C LEU A 92 11.64 10.03 -8.51
N GLU A 93 12.40 10.96 -7.91
CA GLU A 93 12.04 12.39 -7.84
C GLU A 93 11.83 13.01 -9.24
N ARG A 94 12.61 12.59 -10.23
CA ARG A 94 12.58 13.14 -11.60
C ARG A 94 11.52 12.50 -12.50
N ALA A 95 10.93 11.38 -12.09
CA ALA A 95 10.08 10.56 -12.95
C ALA A 95 8.66 11.11 -13.15
N GLY A 96 8.23 12.03 -12.28
CA GLY A 96 6.85 12.52 -12.20
C GLY A 96 5.86 11.44 -11.75
N ILE A 97 4.67 11.86 -11.32
CA ILE A 97 3.61 10.96 -10.85
C ILE A 97 2.61 10.74 -11.99
N LYS A 98 2.45 9.48 -12.43
CA LYS A 98 1.48 9.07 -13.45
C LYS A 98 0.12 8.76 -12.84
N ARG A 99 0.12 8.13 -11.66
CA ARG A 99 -1.11 7.72 -10.96
C ARG A 99 -0.87 7.64 -9.46
N VAL A 100 -1.87 8.04 -8.69
CA VAL A 100 -1.96 7.78 -7.26
C VAL A 100 -3.06 6.74 -7.03
N VAL A 101 -2.81 5.77 -6.18
CA VAL A 101 -3.80 4.79 -5.75
C VAL A 101 -3.92 4.90 -4.24
N ASN A 102 -5.11 5.27 -3.76
CA ASN A 102 -5.48 5.18 -2.35
C ASN A 102 -6.58 4.11 -2.21
N GLY A 103 -6.30 3.04 -1.49
CA GLY A 103 -7.23 1.92 -1.33
C GLY A 103 -7.33 1.47 0.12
N PRO A 104 -8.50 1.03 0.58
CA PRO A 104 -8.62 0.46 1.91
C PRO A 104 -8.15 -0.99 1.93
N PHE A 105 -7.44 -1.38 2.99
CA PHE A 105 -7.13 -2.78 3.28
C PHE A 105 -7.13 -3.04 4.78
N THR A 106 -7.30 -4.31 5.17
CA THR A 106 -7.69 -4.68 6.54
C THR A 106 -6.51 -5.10 7.41
N PHE A 107 -6.47 -4.57 8.63
CA PHE A 107 -5.50 -4.90 9.68
C PHE A 107 -6.17 -5.52 10.89
N ALA A 108 -5.46 -6.44 11.55
CA ALA A 108 -5.70 -6.77 12.95
C ALA A 108 -4.81 -5.89 13.88
N PRO A 109 -5.14 -5.76 15.17
CA PRO A 109 -4.39 -4.90 16.11
C PRO A 109 -2.90 -5.21 16.25
N ASP A 110 -2.49 -6.45 16.00
CA ASP A 110 -1.09 -6.89 16.07
C ASP A 110 -0.43 -7.02 14.68
N GLY A 111 -1.14 -6.64 13.62
CA GLY A 111 -0.70 -6.75 12.23
C GLY A 111 -0.77 -8.16 11.63
N ASN A 112 -1.09 -9.20 12.40
CA ASN A 112 -1.19 -10.56 11.91
C ASN A 112 -2.59 -10.88 11.35
N PRO A 113 -2.71 -11.83 10.40
CA PRO A 113 -4.02 -12.26 9.95
C PRO A 113 -4.78 -13.03 11.05
N VAL A 114 -6.09 -12.82 11.11
CA VAL A 114 -7.01 -13.57 11.99
C VAL A 114 -7.50 -14.80 11.24
N VAL A 115 -6.86 -15.94 11.50
CA VAL A 115 -7.15 -17.21 10.80
C VAL A 115 -7.50 -18.31 11.81
N GLY A 116 -8.64 -18.97 11.60
CA GLY A 116 -9.03 -20.14 12.39
C GLY A 116 -10.51 -20.23 12.74
N PRO A 117 -10.89 -21.19 13.59
CA PRO A 117 -12.26 -21.38 14.02
C PRO A 117 -12.69 -20.31 15.04
N ILE A 118 -13.95 -19.89 15.00
CA ILE A 118 -14.48 -18.91 15.95
C ILE A 118 -15.06 -19.61 17.18
N ARG A 119 -14.58 -19.19 18.35
CA ARG A 119 -15.07 -19.70 19.64
C ARG A 119 -16.59 -19.47 19.76
N GLY A 120 -17.31 -20.54 20.07
CA GLY A 120 -18.76 -20.52 20.29
C GLY A 120 -19.60 -20.72 19.02
N LEU A 121 -18.99 -20.89 17.85
CA LEU A 121 -19.68 -21.17 16.59
C LEU A 121 -19.22 -22.50 15.99
N SER A 122 -20.16 -23.40 15.75
CA SER A 122 -19.88 -24.71 15.13
C SER A 122 -19.66 -24.55 13.63
N ASN A 123 -18.60 -25.18 13.09
CA ASN A 123 -18.26 -25.17 11.67
C ASN A 123 -18.06 -23.76 11.07
N TYR A 124 -17.65 -22.78 11.89
CA TYR A 124 -17.43 -21.40 11.45
C TYR A 124 -15.94 -21.04 11.52
N TRP A 125 -15.38 -20.65 10.39
CA TRP A 125 -13.96 -20.34 10.21
C TRP A 125 -13.78 -18.97 9.57
N VAL A 126 -12.68 -18.30 9.90
CA VAL A 126 -12.30 -17.01 9.32
C VAL A 126 -10.89 -17.02 8.78
N ALA A 127 -10.65 -16.19 7.78
CA ALA A 127 -9.34 -15.78 7.28
C ALA A 127 -9.44 -14.29 6.91
N CYS A 128 -9.29 -13.42 7.91
CA CYS A 128 -9.53 -11.97 7.79
C CYS A 128 -8.29 -11.17 8.24
N GLY A 129 -8.24 -9.88 7.91
CA GLY A 129 -7.10 -9.02 8.33
C GLY A 129 -5.77 -9.38 7.67
N VAL A 130 -5.81 -9.94 6.45
CA VAL A 130 -4.61 -10.38 5.73
C VAL A 130 -3.97 -9.18 5.03
N MET A 131 -2.96 -8.60 5.66
CA MET A 131 -2.25 -7.41 5.15
C MET A 131 -1.52 -7.70 3.84
N ALA A 132 -0.78 -8.81 3.75
CA ALA A 132 -0.07 -9.26 2.56
C ALA A 132 -0.86 -10.36 1.80
N GLY A 133 -2.09 -10.04 1.39
CA GLY A 133 -3.02 -11.01 0.76
C GLY A 133 -2.58 -11.56 -0.60
N PHE A 134 -1.64 -10.88 -1.26
CA PHE A 134 -0.95 -11.36 -2.46
C PHE A 134 0.54 -11.39 -2.12
N SER A 135 1.09 -12.59 -1.91
CA SER A 135 2.52 -12.84 -1.72
C SER A 135 2.98 -13.95 -2.66
#